data_AF-A0A7C3WYA8-F1
#
_entry.id   AF-A0A7C3WYA8-F1
#
_cell.length_a   1.000
_cell.length_b   1.000
_cell.length_c   1.000
_cell.angle_alpha   90.00
_cell.angle_beta   90.00
_cell.angle_gamma   90.00
#
_symmetry.space_group_name_H-M   'P 1'
#
loop_
_entity.id
_entity.type
_entity.pdbx_description
1 polymer ?
#
loop_
_entity_poly.entity_id
_entity_poly.type
_entity_poly.pdbx_seq_one_letter_code
_entity_poly.pdbx_strand_id
1 'polypeptide(L)'
;KIKPPVFYLENEKIARRHLHSFVLASFLRHNRGYYGNGQVKDFFGMDGEGVGLDALRSYLEEKGGELEERLRLIFQGDLSAELGLEDGSWTECLAGEDGALTTLALEIRRDIETLNRIYEERAKKQGKVDRISMLMRTLREEKLIDRLAKGGVIPKYGFPVDVVELRLLGESDVAKHVELQRDLRIAIAEYAPGSRIVAGGWEIGSYAIKRVPDKEWEAFHYAICDKCGMLHRRRKEESEKNPFEKCESCEKELHPGRGSRLKGIYLIPRFGFLSSVEEGFRRPGLKRPPRRHTTQVFFLPDNFHEESHFTLELEGGKARLRATYVPRSRLAVLNNTAYKVCGVCGYAVPEGEKIKDKHTTAYGYECAGTLLKYKLGHEFLTDVAYIEVETGPRPREVWLSFLYALLEGASRGLGVERSDLDGCLYPRTSVRGRPAVILFDNVPGGAGHCRQLATKDKEDLLLLSLREGKRMVEACGCSPESSCYGCLRDYSNQLYHVHLSRRSALDIFALLGL
;
A
#
# COMPACT_ATOMS: atom_id res chain seq x y z
N LYS A 1 0.00 -15.51 -28.59
CA LYS A 1 -0.65 -14.24 -29.03
C LYS A 1 -0.85 -13.39 -27.78
N ILE A 2 -0.23 -12.22 -27.70
CA ILE A 2 -0.53 -11.25 -26.65
C ILE A 2 -1.98 -10.82 -26.89
N LYS A 3 -2.87 -11.05 -25.91
CA LYS A 3 -4.25 -10.56 -26.02
C LYS A 3 -4.18 -9.03 -26.04
N PRO A 4 -4.97 -8.35 -26.89
CA PRO A 4 -5.03 -6.89 -26.82
C PRO A 4 -5.40 -6.47 -25.39
N PRO A 5 -4.78 -5.41 -24.85
CA PRO A 5 -5.13 -4.89 -23.54
C PRO A 5 -6.62 -4.59 -23.53
N VAL A 6 -7.36 -5.29 -22.66
CA VAL A 6 -8.79 -5.05 -22.47
C VAL A 6 -8.90 -3.85 -21.54
N PHE A 7 -9.06 -2.67 -22.11
CA PHE A 7 -9.44 -1.48 -21.35
C PHE A 7 -10.93 -1.57 -21.06
N TYR A 8 -11.26 -1.91 -19.82
CA TYR A 8 -12.64 -1.84 -19.34
C TYR A 8 -12.99 -0.37 -19.09
N LEU A 9 -13.61 0.27 -20.08
CA LEU A 9 -14.30 1.56 -19.87
C LEU A 9 -15.54 1.39 -18.98
N GLU A 10 -16.08 0.17 -18.93
CA GLU A 10 -17.15 -0.31 -18.03
C GLU A 10 -16.59 -0.72 -16.65
N ASN A 11 -15.48 -0.12 -16.21
CA ASN A 11 -15.01 -0.36 -14.85
C ASN A 11 -15.89 0.43 -13.88
N GLU A 12 -16.93 -0.23 -13.38
CA GLU A 12 -17.86 0.29 -12.37
C GLU A 12 -17.14 1.04 -11.24
N LYS A 13 -16.01 0.53 -10.72
CA LYS A 13 -15.29 1.19 -9.62
C LYS A 13 -14.66 2.51 -10.03
N ILE A 14 -14.07 2.57 -11.22
CA ILE A 14 -13.51 3.82 -11.76
C ILE A 14 -14.66 4.79 -12.02
N ALA A 15 -15.71 4.34 -12.70
CA ALA A 15 -16.91 5.13 -12.99
C ALA A 15 -17.56 5.67 -11.72
N ARG A 16 -17.71 4.85 -10.68
CA ARG A 16 -18.26 5.21 -9.36
C ARG A 16 -17.44 6.29 -8.69
N ARG A 17 -16.11 6.19 -8.74
CA ARG A 17 -15.24 7.26 -8.25
C ARG A 17 -15.43 8.55 -9.06
N HIS A 18 -15.53 8.49 -10.39
CA HIS A 18 -15.77 9.68 -11.22
C HIS A 18 -17.13 10.32 -10.92
N LEU A 19 -18.17 9.49 -10.70
CA LEU A 19 -19.47 9.92 -10.20
C LEU A 19 -19.32 10.65 -8.86
N HIS A 20 -18.62 10.08 -7.88
CA HIS A 20 -18.36 10.74 -6.59
C HIS A 20 -17.65 12.09 -6.78
N SER A 21 -16.66 12.16 -7.67
CA SER A 21 -15.95 13.41 -7.96
C SER A 21 -16.87 14.46 -8.59
N PHE A 22 -17.79 14.05 -9.47
CA PHE A 22 -18.77 14.95 -10.08
C PHE A 22 -19.70 15.52 -9.01
N VAL A 23 -20.23 14.66 -8.15
CA VAL A 23 -21.14 15.01 -7.05
C VAL A 23 -20.45 15.94 -6.05
N LEU A 24 -19.25 15.59 -5.59
CA LEU A 24 -18.46 16.41 -4.67
C LEU A 24 -18.08 17.77 -5.30
N ALA A 25 -17.74 17.79 -6.59
CA ALA A 25 -17.49 19.05 -7.29
C ALA A 25 -18.75 19.92 -7.37
N SER A 26 -19.93 19.33 -7.63
CA SER A 26 -21.19 20.07 -7.62
C SER A 26 -21.53 20.60 -6.22
N PHE A 27 -21.40 19.75 -5.20
CA PHE A 27 -21.62 20.12 -3.80
C PHE A 27 -20.72 21.29 -3.38
N LEU A 28 -19.40 21.19 -3.60
CA LEU A 28 -18.43 22.19 -3.18
C LEU A 28 -18.56 23.51 -3.95
N ARG A 29 -19.09 23.49 -5.19
CA ARG A 29 -19.41 24.73 -5.93
C ARG A 29 -20.53 25.53 -5.26
N HIS A 30 -21.55 24.84 -4.77
CA HIS A 30 -22.70 25.47 -4.09
C HIS A 30 -22.42 25.74 -2.61
N ASN A 31 -21.56 24.94 -1.99
CA ASN A 31 -21.26 24.99 -0.56
C ASN A 31 -19.77 25.25 -0.32
N ARG A 32 -19.25 26.36 -0.88
CA ARG A 32 -17.81 26.70 -0.83
C ARG A 32 -17.24 26.79 0.59
N GLY A 33 -18.09 27.07 1.59
CA GLY A 33 -17.71 27.11 3.00
C GLY A 33 -17.05 25.82 3.48
N TYR A 34 -17.50 24.65 2.99
CA TYR A 34 -16.91 23.35 3.36
C TYR A 34 -15.62 23.01 2.59
N TYR A 35 -15.30 23.76 1.53
CA TYR A 35 -13.99 23.64 0.91
C TYR A 35 -12.94 24.42 1.70
N GLY A 36 -13.27 25.62 2.18
CA GLY A 36 -12.36 26.46 2.96
C GLY A 36 -11.01 26.66 2.24
N ASN A 37 -9.92 26.23 2.88
CA ASN A 37 -8.56 26.25 2.34
C ASN A 37 -8.20 24.97 1.58
N GLY A 38 -9.19 24.11 1.30
CA GLY A 38 -9.02 22.80 0.68
C GLY A 38 -8.38 21.78 1.62
N GLN A 39 -8.56 21.90 2.94
CA GLN A 39 -7.97 21.00 3.93
C GLN A 39 -8.99 20.04 4.53
N VAL A 40 -8.49 18.91 5.05
CA VAL A 40 -9.29 17.88 5.72
C VAL A 40 -10.12 18.44 6.88
N LYS A 41 -9.56 19.35 7.68
CA LYS A 41 -10.26 19.99 8.80
C LYS A 41 -11.47 20.84 8.37
N ASP A 42 -11.39 21.46 7.18
CA ASP A 42 -12.42 22.37 6.66
C ASP A 42 -13.68 21.58 6.28
N PHE A 43 -13.49 20.42 5.65
CA PHE A 43 -14.61 19.58 5.21
C PHE A 43 -15.14 18.68 6.34
N PHE A 44 -14.27 18.04 7.12
CA PHE A 44 -14.70 17.05 8.11
C PHE A 44 -15.01 17.66 9.50
N GLY A 45 -15.05 18.99 9.63
CA GLY A 45 -15.59 19.65 10.83
C GLY A 45 -14.87 19.26 12.12
N MET A 46 -13.54 19.26 12.13
CA MET A 46 -12.76 18.71 13.25
C MET A 46 -12.77 19.54 14.54
N ASP A 47 -13.46 20.69 14.52
CA ASP A 47 -13.57 21.65 15.62
C ASP A 47 -15.04 22.10 15.89
N GLY A 48 -16.08 21.40 15.37
CA GLY A 48 -17.51 21.76 15.59
C GLY A 48 -18.56 20.76 15.05
N GLU A 49 -19.86 21.03 15.21
CA GLU A 49 -20.98 20.22 14.70
C GLU A 49 -21.43 20.66 13.29
N GLY A 50 -21.70 19.68 12.41
CA GLY A 50 -22.13 19.88 11.02
C GLY A 50 -21.01 19.61 10.01
N VAL A 51 -20.56 18.35 9.94
CA VAL A 51 -19.48 17.83 9.09
C VAL A 51 -19.92 17.95 7.63
N GLY A 52 -19.04 18.31 6.69
CA GLY A 52 -19.36 18.42 5.26
C GLY A 52 -20.00 17.17 4.65
N LEU A 53 -19.91 16.01 5.32
CA LEU A 53 -20.68 14.81 5.04
C LEU A 53 -22.19 14.99 5.27
N ASP A 54 -22.61 15.59 6.38
CA ASP A 54 -24.02 15.82 6.72
C ASP A 54 -24.65 16.86 5.79
N ALA A 55 -23.88 17.91 5.48
CA ALA A 55 -24.26 18.90 4.48
C ALA A 55 -24.35 18.28 3.07
N LEU A 56 -23.46 17.35 2.75
CA LEU A 56 -23.54 16.60 1.49
C LEU A 56 -24.79 15.72 1.46
N ARG A 57 -25.14 15.03 2.55
CA ARG A 57 -26.38 14.24 2.64
C ARG A 57 -27.61 15.09 2.39
N SER A 58 -27.70 16.24 3.06
CA SER A 58 -28.79 17.21 2.84
C SER A 58 -28.83 17.71 1.39
N TYR A 59 -27.66 17.98 0.80
CA TYR A 59 -27.55 18.37 -0.60
C TYR A 59 -27.97 17.26 -1.57
N LEU A 60 -27.70 16.00 -1.26
CA LEU A 60 -28.15 14.85 -2.05
C LEU A 60 -29.66 14.65 -1.96
N GLU A 61 -30.27 14.89 -0.80
CA GLU A 61 -31.73 14.87 -0.64
C GLU A 61 -32.39 15.99 -1.47
N GLU A 62 -31.82 17.20 -1.48
CA GLU A 62 -32.38 18.34 -2.21
C GLU A 62 -32.12 18.27 -3.73
N LYS A 63 -30.90 17.89 -4.14
CA LYS A 63 -30.42 17.99 -5.52
C LYS A 63 -30.17 16.64 -6.19
N GLY A 64 -30.46 15.52 -5.52
CA GLY A 64 -30.19 14.17 -6.01
C GLY A 64 -30.77 13.91 -7.40
N GLY A 65 -32.04 14.26 -7.62
CA GLY A 65 -32.71 14.08 -8.92
C GLY A 65 -32.04 14.87 -10.05
N GLU A 66 -31.69 16.14 -9.81
CA GLU A 66 -30.99 16.99 -10.79
C GLU A 66 -29.58 16.45 -11.11
N LEU A 67 -28.86 15.96 -10.10
CA LEU A 67 -27.55 15.33 -10.27
C LEU A 67 -27.67 14.02 -11.04
N GLU A 68 -28.67 13.21 -10.74
CA GLU A 68 -28.93 11.93 -11.38
C GLU A 68 -29.25 12.09 -12.87
N GLU A 69 -30.09 13.06 -13.25
CA GLU A 69 -30.34 13.40 -14.66
C GLU A 69 -29.04 13.72 -15.40
N ARG A 70 -28.15 14.52 -14.80
CA ARG A 70 -26.85 14.85 -15.40
C ARG A 70 -25.91 13.64 -15.43
N LEU A 71 -25.92 12.79 -14.41
CA LEU A 71 -25.10 11.59 -14.33
C LEU A 71 -25.53 10.55 -15.37
N ARG A 72 -26.82 10.38 -15.64
CA ARG A 72 -27.33 9.52 -16.72
C ARG A 72 -26.90 9.98 -18.12
N LEU A 73 -26.62 11.28 -18.31
CA LEU A 73 -26.03 11.78 -19.55
C LEU A 73 -24.55 11.36 -19.69
N ILE A 74 -23.84 11.24 -18.57
CA ILE A 74 -22.41 10.91 -18.51
C ILE A 74 -22.19 9.39 -18.57
N PHE A 75 -22.95 8.62 -17.79
CA PHE A 75 -22.84 7.17 -17.66
C PHE A 75 -24.07 6.53 -18.31
N GLN A 76 -23.87 5.93 -19.49
CA GLN A 76 -24.93 5.34 -20.32
C GLN A 76 -24.79 3.82 -20.38
N GLY A 77 -25.88 3.12 -20.74
CA GLY A 77 -25.90 1.67 -20.87
C GLY A 77 -25.75 0.95 -19.53
N ASP A 78 -25.07 -0.19 -19.52
CA ASP A 78 -24.95 -1.08 -18.36
C ASP A 78 -24.35 -0.39 -17.12
N LEU A 79 -23.43 0.57 -17.32
CA LEU A 79 -22.86 1.38 -16.25
C LEU A 79 -23.90 2.20 -15.48
N SER A 80 -24.98 2.65 -16.12
CA SER A 80 -26.03 3.41 -15.44
C SER A 80 -26.71 2.55 -14.36
N ALA A 81 -27.04 1.31 -14.72
CA ALA A 81 -27.62 0.33 -13.80
C ALA A 81 -26.61 -0.07 -12.71
N GLU A 82 -25.38 -0.41 -13.07
CA GLU A 82 -24.34 -0.83 -12.10
C GLU A 82 -23.98 0.27 -11.09
N LEU A 83 -24.04 1.54 -11.50
CA LEU A 83 -23.77 2.66 -10.60
C LEU A 83 -24.95 2.98 -9.67
N GLY A 84 -26.11 2.37 -9.86
CA GLY A 84 -27.31 2.67 -9.10
C GLY A 84 -28.00 3.95 -9.53
N LEU A 85 -27.82 4.39 -10.78
CA LEU A 85 -28.49 5.59 -11.32
C LEU A 85 -29.95 5.32 -11.72
N GLU A 86 -30.39 4.07 -11.79
CA GLU A 86 -31.79 3.72 -12.12
C GLU A 86 -32.70 3.69 -10.89
N ASP A 87 -32.16 3.27 -9.75
CA ASP A 87 -32.88 3.10 -8.48
C ASP A 87 -32.49 4.14 -7.41
N GLY A 88 -31.55 5.03 -7.73
CA GLY A 88 -31.07 6.07 -6.83
C GLY A 88 -30.07 5.59 -5.77
N SER A 89 -29.69 4.30 -5.77
CA SER A 89 -28.77 3.71 -4.77
C SER A 89 -27.34 4.26 -4.84
N TRP A 90 -27.01 5.03 -5.88
CA TRP A 90 -25.72 5.70 -6.03
C TRP A 90 -25.40 6.66 -4.86
N THR A 91 -26.42 7.27 -4.24
CA THR A 91 -26.25 8.20 -3.11
C THR A 91 -25.74 7.46 -1.87
N GLU A 92 -26.29 6.27 -1.59
CA GLU A 92 -25.89 5.39 -0.49
C GLU A 92 -24.43 4.94 -0.64
N CYS A 93 -23.99 4.66 -1.87
CA CYS A 93 -22.62 4.25 -2.15
C CYS A 93 -21.57 5.35 -1.84
N LEU A 94 -21.97 6.63 -1.90
CA LEU A 94 -21.11 7.75 -1.54
C LEU A 94 -21.22 8.10 -0.05
N ALA A 95 -22.45 8.33 0.44
CA ALA A 95 -22.72 8.97 1.72
C ALA A 95 -23.64 8.17 2.65
N GLY A 96 -24.05 6.97 2.26
CA GLY A 96 -24.82 6.03 3.10
C GLY A 96 -24.01 5.52 4.30
N GLU A 97 -24.57 4.58 5.06
CA GLU A 97 -23.92 4.02 6.27
C GLU A 97 -22.54 3.42 5.95
N ASP A 98 -22.47 2.60 4.91
CA ASP A 98 -21.23 2.00 4.38
C ASP A 98 -20.65 2.77 3.17
N GLY A 99 -21.14 3.99 2.94
CA GLY A 99 -20.73 4.82 1.82
C GLY A 99 -19.24 5.22 1.89
N ALA A 100 -18.61 5.35 0.72
CA ALA A 100 -17.16 5.57 0.63
C ALA A 100 -16.67 6.80 1.43
N LEU A 101 -17.45 7.89 1.45
CA LEU A 101 -17.12 9.11 2.20
C LEU A 101 -17.42 8.95 3.70
N THR A 102 -18.47 8.22 4.07
CA THR A 102 -18.81 7.90 5.47
C THR A 102 -17.72 7.05 6.11
N THR A 103 -17.27 5.99 5.45
CA THR A 103 -16.15 5.16 5.92
C THR A 103 -14.89 6.01 6.12
N LEU A 104 -14.57 6.89 5.16
CA LEU A 104 -13.43 7.77 5.26
C LEU A 104 -13.55 8.75 6.45
N ALA A 105 -14.74 9.32 6.66
CA ALA A 105 -15.01 10.21 7.78
C ALA A 105 -14.83 9.50 9.13
N LEU A 106 -15.33 8.27 9.26
CA LEU A 106 -15.19 7.44 10.46
C LEU A 106 -13.72 7.11 10.74
N GLU A 107 -12.96 6.70 9.72
CA GLU A 107 -11.52 6.46 9.84
C GLU A 107 -10.79 7.69 10.38
N ILE A 108 -11.02 8.85 9.76
CA ILE A 108 -10.37 10.10 10.13
C ILE A 108 -10.75 10.52 11.55
N ARG A 109 -12.03 10.42 11.92
CA ARG A 109 -12.51 10.77 13.26
C ARG A 109 -11.85 9.88 14.31
N ARG A 110 -11.82 8.56 14.08
CA ARG A 110 -11.20 7.59 14.98
C ARG A 110 -9.69 7.84 15.15
N ASP A 111 -8.99 8.17 14.07
CA ASP A 111 -7.57 8.53 14.12
C ASP A 111 -7.35 9.74 15.04
N ILE A 112 -8.16 10.78 14.89
CA ILE A 112 -8.03 12.02 15.68
C ILE A 112 -8.45 11.82 17.13
N GLU A 113 -9.56 11.12 17.39
CA GLU A 113 -10.00 10.78 18.76
C GLU A 113 -8.94 9.98 19.52
N THR A 114 -8.29 9.06 18.82
CA THR A 114 -7.18 8.27 19.38
C THR A 114 -6.01 9.18 19.75
N LEU A 115 -5.61 10.06 18.84
CA LEU A 115 -4.53 11.03 19.10
C LEU A 115 -4.87 12.01 20.23
N ASN A 116 -6.11 12.50 20.30
CA ASN A 116 -6.59 13.37 21.37
C ASN A 116 -6.51 12.68 22.74
N ARG A 117 -6.99 11.44 22.84
CA ARG A 117 -6.92 10.66 24.08
C ARG A 117 -5.48 10.51 24.57
N ILE A 118 -4.56 10.19 23.67
CA ILE A 118 -3.13 10.07 23.99
C ILE A 118 -2.54 11.42 24.41
N TYR A 119 -2.91 12.49 23.71
CA TYR A 119 -2.49 13.85 24.06
C TYR A 119 -2.89 14.18 25.50
N GLU A 120 -4.16 13.99 25.86
CA GLU A 120 -4.68 14.26 27.21
C GLU A 120 -3.99 13.42 28.28
N GLU A 121 -3.83 12.12 28.04
CA GLU A 121 -3.16 11.21 28.97
C GLU A 121 -1.69 11.62 29.22
N ARG A 122 -0.98 12.06 28.18
CA ARG A 122 0.41 12.52 28.31
C ARG A 122 0.51 13.91 28.93
N ALA A 123 -0.38 14.82 28.57
CA ALA A 123 -0.43 16.16 29.16
C ALA A 123 -0.62 16.08 30.69
N LYS A 124 -1.53 15.21 31.16
CA LYS A 124 -1.74 14.94 32.60
C LYS A 124 -0.48 14.44 33.32
N LYS A 125 0.38 13.70 32.61
CA LYS A 125 1.63 13.13 33.13
C LYS A 125 2.86 14.02 32.90
N GLN A 126 2.68 15.28 32.49
CA GLN A 126 3.76 16.19 32.07
C GLN A 126 4.70 15.59 31.00
N GLY A 127 4.16 14.71 30.16
CA GLY A 127 4.87 14.08 29.06
C GLY A 127 5.02 15.03 27.86
N LYS A 128 5.93 14.69 26.94
CA LYS A 128 6.14 15.47 25.70
C LYS A 128 4.93 15.32 24.76
N VAL A 129 4.23 16.42 24.51
CA VAL A 129 3.03 16.45 23.66
C VAL A 129 3.22 17.12 22.29
N ASP A 130 4.27 17.92 22.10
CA ASP A 130 4.51 18.71 20.87
C ASP A 130 4.43 17.87 19.60
N ARG A 131 4.97 16.64 19.64
CA ARG A 131 4.93 15.71 18.50
C ARG A 131 3.52 15.25 18.17
N ILE A 132 2.68 15.01 19.17
CA ILE A 132 1.28 14.61 18.98
C ILE A 132 0.51 15.79 18.39
N SER A 133 0.73 17.00 18.90
CA SER A 133 0.14 18.23 18.36
C SER A 133 0.52 18.47 16.89
N MET A 134 1.80 18.28 16.52
CA MET A 134 2.27 18.40 15.14
C MET A 134 1.65 17.33 14.22
N LEU A 135 1.48 16.10 14.69
CA LEU A 135 0.84 15.03 13.91
C LEU A 135 -0.65 15.32 13.70
N MET A 136 -1.37 15.72 14.74
CA MET A 136 -2.77 16.14 14.62
C MET A 136 -2.92 17.28 13.63
N ARG A 137 -2.04 18.29 13.68
CA ARG A 137 -1.99 19.37 12.68
C ARG A 137 -1.74 18.82 11.27
N THR A 138 -0.82 17.87 11.11
CA THR A 138 -0.49 17.27 9.81
C THR A 138 -1.69 16.55 9.19
N LEU A 139 -2.46 15.79 9.99
CA LEU A 139 -3.68 15.12 9.53
C LEU A 139 -4.81 16.11 9.21
N ARG A 140 -4.99 17.13 10.07
CA ARG A 140 -6.00 18.20 9.89
C ARG A 140 -5.76 19.05 8.64
N GLU A 141 -4.49 19.36 8.36
CA GLU A 141 -4.08 20.24 7.27
C GLU A 141 -3.71 19.49 5.97
N GLU A 142 -3.87 18.17 5.94
CA GLU A 142 -3.76 17.42 4.69
C GLU A 142 -4.76 17.97 3.67
N LYS A 143 -4.36 18.05 2.39
CA LYS A 143 -5.26 18.51 1.33
C LYS A 143 -6.44 17.56 1.22
N LEU A 144 -7.66 18.10 1.18
CA LEU A 144 -8.90 17.33 1.10
C LEU A 144 -8.89 16.39 -0.11
N ILE A 145 -8.48 16.90 -1.28
CA ILE A 145 -8.42 16.11 -2.52
C ILE A 145 -7.46 14.91 -2.39
N ASP A 146 -6.32 15.09 -1.72
CA ASP A 146 -5.34 14.01 -1.49
C ASP A 146 -5.92 12.97 -0.53
N ARG A 147 -6.59 13.41 0.54
CA ARG A 147 -7.22 12.49 1.50
C ARG A 147 -8.39 11.72 0.89
N LEU A 148 -9.23 12.36 0.08
CA LEU A 148 -10.33 11.72 -0.65
C LEU A 148 -9.81 10.69 -1.66
N ALA A 149 -8.72 11.01 -2.37
CA ALA A 149 -8.10 10.08 -3.32
C ALA A 149 -7.44 8.88 -2.62
N LYS A 150 -6.69 9.11 -1.53
CA LYS A 150 -6.10 8.04 -0.70
C LYS A 150 -7.15 7.15 -0.05
N GLY A 151 -8.26 7.75 0.36
CA GLY A 151 -9.43 7.06 0.87
C GLY A 151 -10.27 6.38 -0.22
N GLY A 152 -9.86 6.41 -1.49
CA GLY A 152 -10.56 5.75 -2.58
C GLY A 152 -11.97 6.30 -2.89
N VAL A 153 -12.30 7.51 -2.42
CA VAL A 153 -13.60 8.16 -2.61
C VAL A 153 -13.71 8.73 -4.03
N ILE A 154 -12.69 9.46 -4.47
CA ILE A 154 -12.63 10.07 -5.81
C ILE A 154 -11.54 9.41 -6.65
N PRO A 155 -11.55 9.59 -7.99
CA PRO A 155 -10.50 9.10 -8.84
C PRO A 155 -9.25 9.87 -8.49
N LYS A 156 -8.13 9.18 -8.55
CA LYS A 156 -6.86 9.86 -8.44
C LYS A 156 -6.45 10.31 -9.82
N TYR A 157 -6.42 11.62 -10.06
CA TYR A 157 -5.96 12.17 -11.34
C TYR A 157 -4.51 11.73 -11.57
N GLY A 158 -4.33 10.83 -12.53
CA GLY A 158 -3.09 10.43 -13.18
C GLY A 158 -1.93 10.03 -12.27
N PHE A 159 -1.52 8.77 -12.32
CA PHE A 159 -0.18 8.39 -11.84
C PHE A 159 -0.01 8.64 -10.30
N PRO A 160 1.08 8.20 -9.67
CA PRO A 160 1.02 7.48 -8.40
C PRO A 160 0.42 8.19 -7.16
N VAL A 161 0.00 7.43 -6.13
CA VAL A 161 -0.88 7.95 -5.08
C VAL A 161 -0.16 8.96 -4.19
N ASP A 162 0.89 8.45 -3.60
CA ASP A 162 1.79 9.20 -2.75
C ASP A 162 3.01 9.52 -3.60
N VAL A 163 2.84 10.35 -4.63
CA VAL A 163 4.01 10.82 -5.39
C VAL A 163 4.88 11.61 -4.45
N VAL A 164 6.10 11.12 -4.27
CA VAL A 164 7.13 11.83 -3.55
C VAL A 164 8.25 12.23 -4.50
N GLU A 165 8.83 13.38 -4.19
CA GLU A 165 9.94 13.97 -4.92
C GLU A 165 11.26 13.52 -4.28
N LEU A 166 12.25 13.17 -5.11
CA LEU A 166 13.65 13.34 -4.72
C LEU A 166 14.09 14.73 -5.17
N ARG A 167 14.08 15.69 -4.24
CA ARG A 167 14.43 17.08 -4.54
C ARG A 167 15.93 17.22 -4.73
N LEU A 168 16.28 17.81 -5.86
CA LEU A 168 17.66 18.08 -6.24
C LEU A 168 18.12 19.40 -5.64
N LEU A 169 19.12 19.34 -4.76
CA LEU A 169 19.80 20.48 -4.16
C LEU A 169 21.16 20.68 -4.84
N GLY A 170 21.43 21.89 -5.35
CA GLY A 170 22.70 22.26 -6.00
C GLY A 170 22.52 23.15 -7.25
N GLU A 171 23.57 23.89 -7.63
CA GLU A 171 23.58 24.73 -8.83
C GLU A 171 23.99 23.91 -10.07
N SER A 172 23.00 23.38 -10.79
CA SER A 172 23.22 22.86 -12.15
C SER A 172 21.93 22.98 -12.96
N ASP A 173 22.05 23.08 -14.30
CA ASP A 173 20.88 23.06 -15.19
C ASP A 173 20.02 21.80 -15.02
N VAL A 174 20.61 20.72 -14.52
CA VAL A 174 19.95 19.44 -14.20
C VAL A 174 18.89 19.62 -13.12
N ALA A 175 19.21 20.32 -12.03
CA ALA A 175 18.27 20.54 -10.93
C ALA A 175 17.05 21.39 -11.34
N LYS A 176 17.17 22.16 -12.44
CA LYS A 176 16.09 22.99 -12.99
C LYS A 176 15.20 22.24 -13.98
N HIS A 177 15.69 21.19 -14.64
CA HIS A 177 14.98 20.52 -15.74
C HIS A 177 14.69 19.03 -15.49
N VAL A 178 15.17 18.45 -14.39
CA VAL A 178 14.97 17.04 -14.05
C VAL A 178 14.03 16.93 -12.85
N GLU A 179 12.81 16.45 -13.09
CA GLU A 179 11.84 16.14 -12.04
C GLU A 179 11.91 14.65 -11.69
N LEU A 180 12.26 14.35 -10.44
CA LEU A 180 12.32 12.99 -9.92
C LEU A 180 11.13 12.70 -9.01
N GLN A 181 10.05 12.25 -9.62
CA GLN A 181 8.80 11.92 -8.96
C GLN A 181 8.48 10.42 -9.10
N ARG A 182 8.15 9.77 -7.98
CA ARG A 182 7.76 8.35 -7.96
C ARG A 182 6.66 8.11 -6.93
N ASP A 183 5.89 7.06 -7.15
CA ASP A 183 5.04 6.49 -6.11
C ASP A 183 5.85 6.19 -4.87
N LEU A 184 5.35 6.51 -3.68
CA LEU A 184 6.05 6.29 -2.43
C LEU A 184 6.45 4.83 -2.23
N ARG A 185 5.64 3.87 -2.70
CA ARG A 185 5.98 2.43 -2.67
C ARG A 185 7.27 2.15 -3.45
N ILE A 186 7.41 2.76 -4.63
CA ILE A 186 8.58 2.61 -5.50
C ILE A 186 9.74 3.48 -4.98
N ALA A 187 9.46 4.68 -4.51
CA ALA A 187 10.43 5.63 -4.01
C ALA A 187 11.17 5.10 -2.78
N ILE A 188 10.54 4.28 -1.92
CA ILE A 188 11.25 3.63 -0.81
C ILE A 188 12.35 2.69 -1.31
N ALA A 189 12.17 2.04 -2.46
CA ALA A 189 13.20 1.18 -3.05
C ALA A 189 14.24 1.96 -3.86
N GLU A 190 13.84 3.05 -4.54
CA GLU A 190 14.70 3.79 -5.47
C GLU A 190 15.35 5.05 -4.89
N TYR A 191 14.62 5.78 -4.03
CA TYR A 191 15.00 7.09 -3.49
C TYR A 191 15.40 7.05 -2.02
N ALA A 192 15.34 5.89 -1.36
CA ALA A 192 15.80 5.82 0.02
C ALA A 192 17.29 6.24 0.13
N PRO A 193 17.67 6.94 1.21
CA PRO A 193 19.01 7.48 1.41
C PRO A 193 20.12 6.42 1.20
N GLY A 194 21.20 6.80 0.52
CA GLY A 194 22.27 5.88 0.09
C GLY A 194 22.02 5.22 -1.27
N SER A 195 20.86 5.43 -1.88
CA SER A 195 20.57 5.03 -3.27
C SER A 195 21.15 6.03 -4.28
N ARG A 196 21.44 5.55 -5.49
CA ARG A 196 21.90 6.38 -6.61
C ARG A 196 21.02 6.20 -7.83
N ILE A 197 20.58 7.31 -8.39
CA ILE A 197 19.62 7.39 -9.48
C ILE A 197 20.33 8.01 -10.68
N VAL A 198 20.15 7.45 -11.88
CA VAL A 198 20.65 8.06 -13.11
C VAL A 198 19.52 8.83 -13.78
N ALA A 199 19.66 10.14 -13.93
CA ALA A 199 18.67 11.01 -14.56
C ALA A 199 19.33 12.23 -15.23
N GLY A 200 18.81 12.65 -16.39
CA GLY A 200 19.36 13.79 -17.13
C GLY A 200 20.83 13.65 -17.54
N GLY A 201 21.35 12.42 -17.64
CA GLY A 201 22.77 12.16 -17.92
C GLY A 201 23.68 12.24 -16.69
N TRP A 202 23.13 12.31 -15.48
CA TRP A 202 23.86 12.41 -14.22
C TRP A 202 23.48 11.29 -13.25
N GLU A 203 24.44 10.89 -12.42
CA GLU A 203 24.25 10.03 -11.26
C GLU A 203 24.03 10.92 -10.02
N ILE A 204 22.86 10.78 -9.41
CA ILE A 204 22.34 11.60 -8.32
C ILE A 204 22.21 10.72 -7.08
N GLY A 205 22.83 11.14 -5.97
CA GLY A 205 22.71 10.47 -4.68
C GLY A 205 21.50 10.97 -3.88
N SER A 206 20.70 10.03 -3.36
CA SER A 206 19.73 10.36 -2.31
C SER A 206 20.44 10.40 -0.95
N TYR A 207 20.26 11.50 -0.21
CA TYR A 207 21.05 11.83 0.96
C TYR A 207 20.22 11.92 2.26
N ALA A 208 19.04 12.53 2.19
CA ALA A 208 18.21 12.76 3.37
C ALA A 208 16.73 12.51 3.10
N ILE A 209 16.00 12.17 4.16
CA ILE A 209 14.53 12.18 4.17
C ILE A 209 14.09 13.62 4.41
N LYS A 210 13.24 14.15 3.54
CA LYS A 210 12.81 15.54 3.62
C LYS A 210 11.99 15.78 4.89
N ARG A 211 12.35 16.84 5.61
CA ARG A 211 11.54 17.41 6.70
C ARG A 211 10.86 18.69 6.25
N VAL A 212 9.68 18.92 6.82
CA VAL A 212 8.97 20.19 6.74
C VAL A 212 8.96 20.76 8.15
N PRO A 213 9.30 22.05 8.35
CA PRO A 213 9.11 22.71 9.64
C PRO A 213 7.70 22.45 10.16
N ASP A 214 7.54 22.35 11.48
CA ASP A 214 6.22 22.22 12.10
C ASP A 214 5.43 20.92 11.79
N LYS A 215 6.02 19.97 11.05
CA LYS A 215 5.40 18.66 10.74
C LYS A 215 6.33 17.51 11.11
N GLU A 216 5.76 16.43 11.62
CA GLU A 216 6.48 15.18 11.93
C GLU A 216 6.17 14.11 10.88
N TRP A 217 7.08 13.15 10.71
CA TRP A 217 6.79 11.97 9.89
C TRP A 217 5.87 11.01 10.66
N GLU A 218 4.93 10.42 9.95
CA GLU A 218 4.17 9.29 10.47
C GLU A 218 5.12 8.12 10.75
N ALA A 219 4.95 7.49 11.91
CA ALA A 219 5.81 6.43 12.38
C ALA A 219 5.00 5.33 13.04
N PHE A 220 5.43 4.09 12.87
CA PHE A 220 4.74 2.93 13.43
C PHE A 220 5.74 2.05 14.16
N HIS A 221 5.40 1.63 15.38
CA HIS A 221 6.00 0.44 15.96
C HIS A 221 5.62 -0.75 15.10
N TYR A 222 6.58 -1.63 14.84
CA TYR A 222 6.33 -2.86 14.10
C TYR A 222 7.04 -4.06 14.71
N ALA A 223 6.47 -5.24 14.47
CA ALA A 223 7.11 -6.53 14.69
C ALA A 223 6.68 -7.51 13.60
N ILE A 224 7.63 -8.18 12.95
CA ILE A 224 7.37 -9.22 11.94
C ILE A 224 7.66 -10.58 12.58
N CYS A 225 6.66 -11.46 12.59
CA CYS A 225 6.85 -12.82 13.07
C CYS A 225 7.80 -13.59 12.14
N ASP A 226 8.88 -14.14 12.68
CA ASP A 226 9.86 -14.94 11.92
C ASP A 226 9.35 -16.36 11.58
N LYS A 227 8.28 -16.83 12.22
CA LYS A 227 7.66 -18.14 11.94
C LYS A 227 6.60 -18.05 10.84
N CYS A 228 5.60 -17.18 11.00
CA CYS A 228 4.50 -17.10 10.04
C CYS A 228 4.62 -15.92 9.06
N GLY A 229 5.41 -14.89 9.39
CA GLY A 229 5.58 -13.70 8.54
C GLY A 229 4.56 -12.59 8.78
N MET A 230 3.69 -12.70 9.80
CA MET A 230 2.68 -11.68 10.09
C MET A 230 3.35 -10.38 10.53
N LEU A 231 2.90 -9.26 9.96
CA LEU A 231 3.27 -7.91 10.38
C LEU A 231 2.31 -7.43 11.46
N HIS A 232 2.83 -7.16 12.64
CA HIS A 232 2.16 -6.40 13.69
C HIS A 232 2.61 -4.96 13.60
N ARG A 233 1.68 -4.03 13.71
CA ARG A 233 1.98 -2.60 13.67
C ARG A 233 1.02 -1.78 14.51
N ARG A 234 1.51 -0.67 15.05
CA ARG A 234 0.73 0.32 15.79
C ARG A 234 1.38 1.68 15.62
N ARG A 235 0.60 2.77 15.56
CA ARG A 235 1.18 4.11 15.48
C ARG A 235 2.14 4.33 16.67
N LYS A 236 3.28 4.96 16.42
CA LYS A 236 4.32 5.17 17.44
C LYS A 236 3.81 6.06 18.57
N GLU A 237 2.87 6.94 18.29
CA GLU A 237 2.28 7.88 19.25
C GLU A 237 1.41 7.14 20.28
N GLU A 238 0.72 6.07 19.87
CA GLU A 238 -0.15 5.25 20.73
C GLU A 238 0.60 4.47 21.81
N SER A 239 1.92 4.31 21.70
CA SER A 239 2.69 3.61 22.71
C SER A 239 4.13 4.09 22.77
N GLU A 240 4.66 4.38 23.96
CA GLU A 240 6.07 4.78 24.11
C GLU A 240 7.04 3.66 23.75
N LYS A 241 6.62 2.41 24.00
CA LYS A 241 7.41 1.21 23.73
C LYS A 241 6.72 0.38 22.65
N ASN A 242 7.48 -0.47 21.99
CA ASN A 242 6.90 -1.42 21.03
C ASN A 242 6.06 -2.45 21.80
N PRO A 243 4.73 -2.51 21.59
CA PRO A 243 3.81 -3.27 22.44
C PRO A 243 3.73 -4.76 22.06
N PHE A 244 4.43 -5.20 21.02
CA PHE A 244 4.26 -6.53 20.44
C PHE A 244 5.14 -7.57 21.14
N GLU A 245 4.53 -8.39 21.99
CA GLU A 245 5.21 -9.47 22.70
C GLU A 245 5.02 -10.83 22.02
N LYS A 246 3.81 -11.14 21.56
CA LYS A 246 3.47 -12.41 20.90
C LYS A 246 2.75 -12.17 19.58
N CYS A 247 2.94 -13.09 18.64
CA CYS A 247 2.27 -13.07 17.35
C CYS A 247 0.79 -13.45 17.50
N GLU A 248 -0.12 -12.59 17.05
CA GLU A 248 -1.57 -12.83 17.09
C GLU A 248 -2.01 -14.04 16.24
N SER A 249 -1.25 -14.40 15.20
CA SER A 249 -1.59 -15.56 14.34
C SER A 249 -1.06 -16.89 14.88
N CYS A 250 0.17 -16.94 15.40
CA CYS A 250 0.83 -18.20 15.74
C CYS A 250 1.35 -18.30 17.19
N GLU A 251 1.11 -17.27 18.01
CA GLU A 251 1.49 -17.13 19.43
C GLU A 251 2.98 -17.17 19.75
N LYS A 252 3.84 -17.27 18.74
CA LYS A 252 5.29 -17.21 18.93
C LYS A 252 5.69 -15.85 19.51
N GLU A 253 6.64 -15.86 20.44
CA GLU A 253 7.25 -14.65 20.99
C GLU A 253 7.95 -13.83 19.89
N LEU A 254 7.69 -12.52 19.90
CA LEU A 254 8.16 -11.57 18.90
C LEU A 254 9.42 -10.87 19.39
N HIS A 255 10.56 -11.47 19.02
CA HIS A 255 11.89 -10.86 19.13
C HIS A 255 12.15 -10.20 20.50
N PRO A 256 12.25 -10.99 21.59
CA PRO A 256 12.40 -10.45 22.95
C PRO A 256 13.77 -9.78 23.19
N GLY A 257 14.78 -10.09 22.35
CA GLY A 257 16.12 -9.51 22.44
C GLY A 257 16.23 -8.08 21.90
N ARG A 258 17.16 -7.29 22.44
CA ARG A 258 17.49 -5.95 21.90
C ARG A 258 18.15 -6.10 20.53
N GLY A 259 17.61 -5.42 19.51
CA GLY A 259 18.30 -5.24 18.23
C GLY A 259 17.85 -6.11 17.05
N SER A 260 16.75 -6.87 17.16
CA SER A 260 16.20 -7.61 16.01
C SER A 260 15.87 -6.69 14.82
N ARG A 261 16.20 -7.11 13.59
CA ARG A 261 15.82 -6.41 12.34
C ARG A 261 14.33 -6.56 11.99
N LEU A 262 13.63 -7.41 12.73
CA LEU A 262 12.22 -7.72 12.55
C LEU A 262 11.34 -7.01 13.57
N LYS A 263 11.89 -6.16 14.45
CA LYS A 263 11.14 -5.37 15.43
C LYS A 263 11.74 -3.98 15.57
N GLY A 264 10.92 -2.95 15.62
CA GLY A 264 11.40 -1.57 15.75
C GLY A 264 10.35 -0.54 15.38
N ILE A 265 10.80 0.55 14.75
CA ILE A 265 9.94 1.61 14.22
C ILE A 265 10.23 1.76 12.72
N TYR A 266 9.20 1.93 11.90
CA TYR A 266 9.34 2.40 10.52
C TYR A 266 8.72 3.80 10.36
N LEU A 267 9.29 4.59 9.44
CA LEU A 267 8.81 5.92 9.08
C LEU A 267 8.15 5.89 7.70
N ILE A 268 7.12 6.72 7.51
CA ILE A 268 6.54 7.00 6.19
C ILE A 268 7.13 8.32 5.67
N PRO A 269 8.00 8.30 4.64
CA PRO A 269 8.67 9.51 4.14
C PRO A 269 7.78 10.33 3.20
N ARG A 270 6.60 10.75 3.70
CA ARG A 270 5.56 11.45 2.91
C ARG A 270 5.99 12.76 2.27
N PHE A 271 7.01 13.42 2.83
CA PHE A 271 7.50 14.70 2.31
C PHE A 271 8.55 14.55 1.20
N GLY A 272 8.98 13.31 0.94
CA GLY A 272 10.00 12.95 -0.04
C GLY A 272 11.41 12.90 0.49
N PHE A 273 12.36 13.05 -0.42
CA PHE A 273 13.79 12.86 -0.20
C PHE A 273 14.57 14.07 -0.74
N LEU A 274 15.83 14.21 -0.33
CA LEU A 274 16.72 15.30 -0.74
C LEU A 274 18.05 14.71 -1.22
N SER A 275 18.64 15.29 -2.27
CA SER A 275 20.07 15.17 -2.55
C SER A 275 20.90 16.08 -1.64
N SER A 276 22.22 16.01 -1.69
CA SER A 276 23.13 16.89 -0.96
C SER A 276 23.76 17.93 -1.88
N VAL A 277 23.85 19.17 -1.42
CA VAL A 277 24.62 20.24 -2.09
C VAL A 277 26.12 19.90 -2.12
N GLU A 278 26.63 19.26 -1.07
CA GLU A 278 28.06 18.94 -0.94
C GLU A 278 28.49 17.74 -1.79
N GLU A 279 27.65 16.71 -1.91
CA GLU A 279 28.00 15.51 -2.70
C GLU A 279 27.96 15.76 -4.21
N GLY A 280 27.16 16.73 -4.64
CA GLY A 280 26.98 17.13 -6.04
C GLY A 280 26.46 16.00 -6.94
N PHE A 281 26.48 16.25 -8.25
CA PHE A 281 26.08 15.27 -9.28
C PHE A 281 27.31 14.71 -9.99
N ARG A 282 27.31 13.41 -10.27
CA ARG A 282 28.45 12.70 -10.88
C ARG A 282 28.11 12.24 -12.29
N ARG A 283 29.12 12.04 -13.14
CA ARG A 283 28.90 11.39 -14.44
C ARG A 283 28.61 9.90 -14.22
N PRO A 284 27.57 9.33 -14.87
CA PRO A 284 27.25 7.91 -14.76
C PRO A 284 28.40 7.04 -15.27
N GLY A 285 28.71 5.97 -14.54
CA GLY A 285 29.62 4.93 -15.02
C GLY A 285 28.95 3.99 -16.04
N LEU A 286 29.76 3.11 -16.65
CA LEU A 286 29.28 2.06 -17.58
C LEU A 286 28.45 0.96 -16.87
N LYS A 287 28.52 0.87 -15.55
CA LYS A 287 27.74 -0.09 -14.75
C LYS A 287 26.56 0.61 -14.09
N ARG A 288 25.36 0.09 -14.30
CA ARG A 288 24.15 0.54 -13.61
C ARG A 288 24.36 0.38 -12.09
N PRO A 289 24.07 1.42 -11.28
CA PRO A 289 24.11 1.29 -9.83
C PRO A 289 23.20 0.14 -9.38
N PRO A 290 23.67 -0.74 -8.49
CA PRO A 290 22.84 -1.84 -8.00
C PRO A 290 21.62 -1.27 -7.25
N ARG A 291 20.44 -1.86 -7.48
CA ARG A 291 19.28 -1.61 -6.61
C ARG A 291 19.62 -2.15 -5.23
N ARG A 292 19.86 -1.27 -4.27
CA ARG A 292 20.37 -1.65 -2.95
C ARG A 292 19.29 -2.19 -2.01
N HIS A 293 18.03 -1.91 -2.28
CA HIS A 293 16.96 -2.13 -1.30
C HIS A 293 15.84 -2.98 -1.88
N THR A 294 15.56 -4.09 -1.22
CA THR A 294 14.38 -4.92 -1.45
C THR A 294 13.30 -4.53 -0.44
N THR A 295 12.05 -4.59 -0.89
CA THR A 295 10.86 -4.34 -0.09
C THR A 295 10.07 -5.63 0.11
N GLN A 296 9.33 -5.72 1.20
CA GLN A 296 8.34 -6.76 1.46
C GLN A 296 6.97 -6.12 1.59
N VAL A 297 5.96 -6.77 1.01
CA VAL A 297 4.57 -6.34 1.09
C VAL A 297 3.82 -7.22 2.08
N PHE A 298 2.97 -6.59 2.88
CA PHE A 298 2.17 -7.23 3.92
C PHE A 298 0.71 -6.80 3.76
N PHE A 299 -0.20 -7.76 3.76
CA PHE A 299 -1.63 -7.51 3.83
C PHE A 299 -2.05 -7.15 5.25
N LEU A 300 -2.97 -6.20 5.38
CA LEU A 300 -3.46 -5.70 6.66
C LEU A 300 -4.98 -5.82 6.68
N PRO A 301 -5.55 -6.56 7.64
CA PRO A 301 -6.98 -6.85 7.66
C PRO A 301 -7.84 -5.68 8.17
N ASP A 302 -7.26 -4.50 8.42
CA ASP A 302 -7.90 -3.32 9.03
C ASP A 302 -9.24 -2.94 8.36
N ASN A 303 -9.33 -3.09 7.03
CA ASN A 303 -10.48 -2.72 6.20
C ASN A 303 -10.97 -3.91 5.34
N PHE A 304 -11.00 -5.12 5.90
CA PHE A 304 -11.45 -6.30 5.16
C PHE A 304 -12.96 -6.23 4.88
N HIS A 305 -13.33 -6.09 3.61
CA HIS A 305 -14.72 -6.11 3.15
C HIS A 305 -14.87 -7.05 1.95
N GLU A 306 -15.65 -8.11 2.12
CA GLU A 306 -15.93 -9.09 1.08
C GLU A 306 -17.02 -8.58 0.12
N GLU A 307 -16.69 -8.38 -1.15
CA GLU A 307 -17.64 -7.92 -2.18
C GLU A 307 -18.19 -9.07 -3.02
N SER A 308 -17.36 -10.06 -3.33
CA SER A 308 -17.75 -11.26 -4.08
C SER A 308 -16.90 -12.44 -3.63
N HIS A 309 -17.43 -13.66 -3.69
CA HIS A 309 -16.64 -14.87 -3.50
C HIS A 309 -17.21 -16.04 -4.30
N PHE A 310 -16.37 -17.04 -4.53
CA PHE A 310 -16.77 -18.36 -5.00
C PHE A 310 -15.83 -19.44 -4.46
N THR A 311 -16.26 -20.69 -4.57
CA THR A 311 -15.49 -21.85 -4.13
C THR A 311 -15.29 -22.79 -5.30
N LEU A 312 -14.03 -23.12 -5.60
CA LEU A 312 -13.66 -24.17 -6.53
C LEU A 312 -13.52 -25.50 -5.78
N GLU A 313 -14.30 -26.48 -6.22
CA GLU A 313 -14.20 -27.88 -5.82
C GLU A 313 -13.96 -28.70 -7.09
N LEU A 314 -12.72 -29.12 -7.32
CA LEU A 314 -12.38 -29.90 -8.53
C LEU A 314 -12.54 -31.39 -8.25
N GLU A 315 -13.00 -32.11 -9.27
CA GLU A 315 -13.17 -33.56 -9.21
C GLU A 315 -11.83 -34.24 -8.88
N GLY A 316 -11.83 -35.13 -7.87
CA GLY A 316 -10.62 -35.79 -7.39
C GLY A 316 -9.73 -34.94 -6.46
N GLY A 317 -10.07 -33.68 -6.22
CA GLY A 317 -9.41 -32.80 -5.25
C GLY A 317 -9.64 -33.22 -3.80
N LYS A 318 -8.62 -33.06 -2.96
CA LYS A 318 -8.68 -33.29 -1.50
C LYS A 318 -8.83 -31.99 -0.70
N ALA A 319 -8.80 -30.85 -1.37
CA ALA A 319 -8.92 -29.53 -0.79
C ALA A 319 -9.76 -28.63 -1.69
N ARG A 320 -10.50 -27.74 -1.06
CA ARG A 320 -11.30 -26.71 -1.73
C ARG A 320 -10.55 -25.40 -1.74
N LEU A 321 -10.77 -24.59 -2.77
CA LEU A 321 -10.21 -23.25 -2.86
C LEU A 321 -11.35 -22.23 -2.83
N ARG A 322 -11.33 -21.34 -1.85
CA ARG A 322 -12.22 -20.19 -1.79
C ARG A 322 -11.49 -18.96 -2.29
N ALA A 323 -12.06 -18.27 -3.27
CA ALA A 323 -11.55 -17.02 -3.78
C ALA A 323 -12.52 -15.90 -3.41
N THR A 324 -12.00 -14.87 -2.76
CA THR A 324 -12.78 -13.72 -2.31
C THR A 324 -12.21 -12.45 -2.90
N TYR A 325 -13.05 -11.65 -3.56
CA TYR A 325 -12.70 -10.33 -4.00
C TYR A 325 -12.91 -9.32 -2.86
N VAL A 326 -11.83 -8.61 -2.52
CA VAL A 326 -11.82 -7.65 -1.40
C VAL A 326 -11.38 -6.26 -1.94
N PRO A 327 -12.33 -5.35 -2.24
CA PRO A 327 -12.04 -3.95 -2.58
C PRO A 327 -11.15 -3.25 -1.56
N ARG A 328 -10.40 -2.24 -2.01
CA ARG A 328 -9.82 -1.18 -1.15
C ARG A 328 -9.07 -1.72 0.08
N SER A 329 -8.43 -2.87 -0.09
CA SER A 329 -7.65 -3.51 0.95
C SER A 329 -6.39 -2.74 1.26
N ARG A 330 -6.00 -2.71 2.53
CA ARG A 330 -4.79 -2.02 2.99
C ARG A 330 -3.60 -2.95 2.94
N LEU A 331 -2.53 -2.50 2.29
CA LEU A 331 -1.24 -3.19 2.26
C LEU A 331 -0.16 -2.26 2.79
N ALA A 332 0.85 -2.83 3.46
CA ALA A 332 2.05 -2.12 3.87
C ALA A 332 3.25 -2.66 3.09
N VAL A 333 4.03 -1.75 2.53
CA VAL A 333 5.37 -2.05 2.02
C VAL A 333 6.40 -1.61 3.06
N LEU A 334 7.31 -2.50 3.45
CA LEU A 334 8.44 -2.18 4.31
C LEU A 334 9.73 -2.56 3.60
N ASN A 335 10.75 -1.73 3.73
CA ASN A 335 12.06 -2.08 3.23
C ASN A 335 12.79 -3.07 4.16
N ASN A 336 13.77 -3.79 3.62
CA ASN A 336 14.54 -4.78 4.39
C ASN A 336 15.72 -4.18 5.15
N THR A 337 16.21 -3.02 4.71
CA THR A 337 17.37 -2.33 5.28
C THR A 337 16.94 -1.34 6.36
N ALA A 338 17.55 -1.37 7.54
CA ALA A 338 17.33 -0.28 8.49
C ALA A 338 18.22 0.92 8.13
N TYR A 339 17.82 2.13 8.54
CA TYR A 339 18.57 3.37 8.41
C TYR A 339 18.80 3.96 9.78
N LYS A 340 19.90 4.69 9.94
CA LYS A 340 20.07 5.65 11.03
C LYS A 340 19.69 7.02 10.50
N VAL A 341 18.64 7.62 11.06
CA VAL A 341 18.04 8.87 10.58
C VAL A 341 18.14 9.94 11.65
N CYS A 342 18.55 11.14 11.26
CA CYS A 342 18.53 12.33 12.10
C CYS A 342 17.12 12.85 12.23
N GLY A 343 16.61 12.92 13.46
CA GLY A 343 15.29 13.49 13.74
C GLY A 343 15.19 14.99 13.42
N VAL A 344 16.31 15.72 13.36
CA VAL A 344 16.32 17.18 13.19
C VAL A 344 16.40 17.59 11.72
N CYS A 345 17.39 17.08 10.97
CA CYS A 345 17.63 17.49 9.58
C CYS A 345 17.23 16.44 8.54
N GLY A 346 16.90 15.22 8.96
CA GLY A 346 16.51 14.12 8.06
C GLY A 346 17.66 13.42 7.35
N TYR A 347 18.92 13.80 7.60
CA TYR A 347 20.08 13.02 7.15
C TYR A 347 19.92 11.56 7.53
N ALA A 348 20.20 10.66 6.60
CA ALA A 348 19.95 9.25 6.79
C ALA A 348 20.98 8.40 6.07
N VAL A 349 21.40 7.33 6.73
CA VAL A 349 22.41 6.42 6.21
C VAL A 349 21.98 4.97 6.46
N PRO A 350 22.12 4.07 5.47
CA PRO A 350 21.75 2.67 5.64
C PRO A 350 22.63 1.99 6.71
N GLU A 351 22.02 1.04 7.43
CA GLU A 351 22.70 0.23 8.44
C GLU A 351 23.81 -0.61 7.78
N GLY A 352 25.03 -0.52 8.32
CA GLY A 352 26.22 -1.18 7.79
C GLY A 352 27.22 -0.23 7.12
N GLU A 353 26.82 1.02 6.82
CA GLU A 353 27.75 2.04 6.32
C GLU A 353 28.41 2.83 7.45
N LYS A 354 29.61 3.37 7.17
CA LYS A 354 30.38 4.18 8.12
C LYS A 354 29.64 5.48 8.41
N ILE A 355 29.39 5.73 9.69
CA ILE A 355 28.77 6.96 10.18
C ILE A 355 29.88 7.84 10.73
N LYS A 356 29.91 9.11 10.32
CA LYS A 356 30.68 10.15 11.02
C LYS A 356 29.84 10.62 12.21
N ASP A 357 30.46 10.81 13.38
CA ASP A 357 29.75 11.26 14.60
C ASP A 357 29.05 12.61 14.43
N LYS A 358 29.60 13.45 13.53
CA LYS A 358 28.95 14.66 13.02
C LYS A 358 28.52 14.45 11.58
N HIS A 359 27.30 14.87 11.26
CA HIS A 359 26.76 14.84 9.91
C HIS A 359 26.37 16.24 9.46
N THR A 360 26.45 16.48 8.15
CA THR A 360 25.96 17.70 7.54
C THR A 360 24.49 17.54 7.14
N THR A 361 23.76 18.65 7.13
CA THR A 361 22.42 18.71 6.56
C THR A 361 22.52 18.61 5.04
N ALA A 362 21.40 18.32 4.36
CA ALA A 362 21.34 18.28 2.91
C ALA A 362 21.78 19.61 2.24
N TYR A 363 21.75 20.72 2.98
CA TYR A 363 22.15 22.06 2.55
C TYR A 363 23.60 22.44 2.90
N GLY A 364 24.37 21.55 3.55
CA GLY A 364 25.79 21.77 3.88
C GLY A 364 26.09 22.33 5.29
N TYR A 365 25.09 22.60 6.12
CA TYR A 365 25.30 23.03 7.51
C TYR A 365 25.62 21.86 8.45
N GLU A 366 26.47 22.05 9.47
CA GLU A 366 26.65 21.04 10.52
C GLU A 366 25.37 20.82 11.33
N CYS A 367 25.06 19.56 11.66
CA CYS A 367 23.91 19.22 12.50
C CYS A 367 24.36 18.42 13.73
N ALA A 368 23.96 18.91 14.91
CA ALA A 368 24.18 18.23 16.20
C ALA A 368 23.07 17.23 16.57
N GLY A 369 22.18 16.90 15.63
CA GLY A 369 21.08 15.96 15.85
C GLY A 369 21.58 14.53 16.07
N THR A 370 20.79 13.72 16.76
CA THR A 370 21.11 12.31 16.99
C THR A 370 20.50 11.42 15.92
N LEU A 371 21.22 10.35 15.55
CA LEU A 371 20.75 9.37 14.58
C LEU A 371 20.07 8.21 15.30
N LEU A 372 18.81 7.96 14.95
CA LEU A 372 18.01 6.86 15.49
C LEU A 372 17.68 5.84 14.41
N LYS A 373 17.55 4.58 14.80
CA LYS A 373 17.32 3.46 13.88
C LYS A 373 15.85 3.39 13.47
N TYR A 374 15.59 3.41 12.16
CA TYR A 374 14.28 3.25 11.56
C TYR A 374 14.30 2.37 10.31
N LYS A 375 13.18 1.73 9.99
CA LYS A 375 12.90 1.28 8.61
C LYS A 375 12.12 2.34 7.85
N LEU A 376 12.02 2.19 6.53
CA LEU A 376 11.11 2.97 5.72
C LEU A 376 9.97 2.07 5.26
N GLY A 377 8.76 2.63 5.29
CA GLY A 377 7.58 1.92 4.84
C GLY A 377 6.51 2.87 4.33
N HIS A 378 5.47 2.30 3.75
CA HIS A 378 4.31 3.01 3.26
C HIS A 378 3.09 2.10 3.28
N GLU A 379 1.92 2.69 3.50
CA GLU A 379 0.63 2.01 3.48
C GLU A 379 -0.18 2.52 2.30
N PHE A 380 -0.69 1.62 1.49
CA PHE A 380 -1.50 1.96 0.31
C PHE A 380 -2.74 1.08 0.23
N LEU A 381 -3.75 1.55 -0.50
CA LEU A 381 -4.97 0.82 -0.76
C LEU A 381 -4.95 0.25 -2.19
N THR A 382 -5.34 -1.00 -2.33
CA THR A 382 -5.56 -1.66 -3.63
C THR A 382 -6.60 -2.77 -3.49
N ASP A 383 -7.16 -3.20 -4.60
CA ASP A 383 -8.03 -4.38 -4.60
C ASP A 383 -7.17 -5.65 -4.52
N VAL A 384 -7.71 -6.69 -3.85
CA VAL A 384 -7.03 -7.98 -3.71
C VAL A 384 -7.95 -9.15 -4.05
N ALA A 385 -7.33 -10.19 -4.63
CA ALA A 385 -7.90 -11.53 -4.64
C ALA A 385 -7.36 -12.28 -3.42
N TYR A 386 -8.26 -12.53 -2.47
CA TYR A 386 -7.97 -13.23 -1.22
C TYR A 386 -8.27 -14.70 -1.42
N ILE A 387 -7.22 -15.53 -1.52
CA ILE A 387 -7.33 -16.95 -1.85
C ILE A 387 -7.06 -17.81 -0.61
N GLU A 388 -8.02 -18.67 -0.28
CA GLU A 388 -7.94 -19.62 0.83
C GLU A 388 -7.97 -21.04 0.28
N VAL A 389 -7.02 -21.89 0.69
CA VAL A 389 -7.04 -23.32 0.35
C VAL A 389 -7.25 -24.14 1.61
N GLU A 390 -8.31 -24.95 1.62
CA GLU A 390 -8.74 -25.75 2.76
C GLU A 390 -7.90 -27.03 2.92
N THR A 391 -6.60 -26.89 3.19
CA THR A 391 -5.70 -28.01 3.48
C THR A 391 -5.58 -28.27 5.00
N GLY A 392 -4.70 -29.20 5.42
CA GLY A 392 -4.12 -29.16 6.77
C GLY A 392 -3.01 -28.10 6.89
N PRO A 393 -2.50 -27.78 8.10
CA PRO A 393 -1.39 -26.85 8.28
C PRO A 393 -0.13 -27.29 7.50
N ARG A 394 0.55 -26.34 6.85
CA ARG A 394 1.80 -26.60 6.11
C ARG A 394 2.88 -25.55 6.45
N PRO A 395 4.17 -25.87 6.24
CA PRO A 395 5.26 -24.91 6.38
C PRO A 395 5.08 -23.68 5.47
N ARG A 396 5.65 -22.54 5.89
CA ARG A 396 5.52 -21.27 5.17
C ARG A 396 6.13 -21.33 3.76
N GLU A 397 7.20 -22.10 3.59
CA GLU A 397 7.89 -22.27 2.30
C GLU A 397 6.99 -22.91 1.24
N VAL A 398 6.08 -23.79 1.66
CA VAL A 398 5.09 -24.43 0.78
C VAL A 398 4.13 -23.40 0.21
N TRP A 399 3.59 -22.56 1.09
CA TRP A 399 2.69 -21.47 0.69
C TRP A 399 3.39 -20.40 -0.15
N LEU A 400 4.67 -20.10 0.13
CA LEU A 400 5.45 -19.18 -0.71
C LEU A 400 5.64 -19.74 -2.12
N SER A 401 5.97 -21.03 -2.22
CA SER A 401 6.14 -21.70 -3.51
C SER A 401 4.83 -21.72 -4.30
N PHE A 402 3.70 -21.99 -3.63
CA PHE A 402 2.37 -21.92 -4.26
C PHE A 402 1.98 -20.49 -4.66
N LEU A 403 2.21 -19.48 -3.82
CA LEU A 403 1.97 -18.06 -4.14
C LEU A 403 2.67 -17.65 -5.44
N TYR A 404 3.96 -17.97 -5.58
CA TYR A 404 4.70 -17.59 -6.78
C TYR A 404 4.31 -18.42 -8.00
N ALA A 405 3.95 -19.69 -7.84
CA ALA A 405 3.38 -20.47 -8.95
C ALA A 405 2.03 -19.91 -9.41
N LEU A 406 1.18 -19.49 -8.47
CA LEU A 406 -0.12 -18.89 -8.75
C LEU A 406 0.03 -17.52 -9.42
N LEU A 407 0.98 -16.68 -9.00
CA LEU A 407 1.24 -15.38 -9.65
C LEU A 407 1.67 -15.54 -11.12
N GLU A 408 2.56 -16.50 -11.40
CA GLU A 408 2.97 -16.82 -12.77
C GLU A 408 1.81 -17.37 -13.60
N GLY A 409 1.01 -18.27 -13.00
CA GLY A 409 -0.20 -18.81 -13.60
C GLY A 409 -1.26 -17.74 -13.90
N ALA A 410 -1.53 -16.86 -12.94
CA ALA A 410 -2.45 -15.74 -13.06
C ALA A 410 -2.02 -14.77 -14.15
N SER A 411 -0.74 -14.41 -14.19
CA SER A 411 -0.21 -13.51 -15.23
C SER A 411 -0.44 -14.10 -16.64
N ARG A 412 -0.22 -15.42 -16.81
CA ARG A 412 -0.47 -16.13 -18.08
C ARG A 412 -1.94 -16.29 -18.41
N GLY A 413 -2.76 -16.66 -17.42
CA GLY A 413 -4.21 -16.84 -17.59
C GLY A 413 -4.91 -15.54 -18.00
N LEU A 414 -4.55 -14.44 -17.34
CA LEU A 414 -5.00 -13.09 -17.67
C LEU A 414 -4.35 -12.54 -18.96
N GLY A 415 -3.13 -12.98 -19.28
CA GLY A 415 -2.37 -12.48 -20.43
C GLY A 415 -1.74 -11.11 -20.17
N VAL A 416 -1.31 -10.86 -18.93
CA VAL A 416 -0.72 -9.59 -18.47
C VAL A 416 0.76 -9.77 -18.14
N GLU A 417 1.50 -8.67 -18.00
CA GLU A 417 2.89 -8.76 -17.58
C GLU A 417 2.99 -9.26 -16.14
N ARG A 418 4.01 -10.08 -15.86
CA ARG A 418 4.21 -10.61 -14.51
C ARG A 418 4.38 -9.50 -13.46
N SER A 419 4.94 -8.34 -13.84
CA SER A 419 5.11 -7.18 -12.97
C SER A 419 3.81 -6.45 -12.63
N ASP A 420 2.72 -6.71 -13.35
CA ASP A 420 1.41 -6.06 -13.12
C ASP A 420 0.64 -6.69 -11.96
N LEU A 421 1.05 -7.89 -11.55
CA LEU A 421 0.54 -8.60 -10.37
C LEU A 421 1.67 -8.79 -9.36
N ASP A 422 1.33 -8.72 -8.08
CA ASP A 422 2.22 -9.18 -7.02
C ASP A 422 1.39 -9.78 -5.90
N GLY A 423 2.04 -10.35 -4.89
CA GLY A 423 1.32 -11.00 -3.82
C GLY A 423 2.13 -11.24 -2.56
N CYS A 424 1.40 -11.53 -1.49
CA CYS A 424 1.98 -11.84 -0.19
C CYS A 424 1.15 -12.91 0.51
N LEU A 425 1.74 -13.55 1.51
CA LEU A 425 1.00 -14.44 2.41
C LEU A 425 0.44 -13.63 3.57
N TYR A 426 -0.82 -13.86 3.90
CA TYR A 426 -1.44 -13.34 5.12
C TYR A 426 -1.65 -14.48 6.13
N PRO A 427 -0.85 -14.53 7.22
CA PRO A 427 -1.05 -15.52 8.27
C PRO A 427 -2.31 -15.21 9.06
N ARG A 428 -3.36 -15.99 8.83
CA ARG A 428 -4.65 -15.80 9.46
C ARG A 428 -4.57 -16.05 10.96
N THR A 429 -5.34 -15.28 11.72
CA THR A 429 -5.50 -15.47 13.17
C THR A 429 -6.46 -16.61 13.49
N SER A 430 -7.47 -16.83 12.63
CA SER A 430 -8.49 -17.87 12.79
C SER A 430 -7.95 -19.29 12.60
N VAL A 431 -6.88 -19.47 11.81
CA VAL A 431 -6.42 -20.80 11.39
C VAL A 431 -4.90 -20.87 11.29
N ARG A 432 -4.25 -21.57 12.23
CA ARG A 432 -2.79 -21.72 12.26
C ARG A 432 -2.27 -22.55 11.09
N GLY A 433 -1.20 -22.07 10.46
CA GLY A 433 -0.47 -22.78 9.38
C GLY A 433 -1.21 -22.89 8.04
N ARG A 434 -2.32 -22.15 7.88
CA ARG A 434 -3.09 -22.03 6.64
C ARG A 434 -3.27 -20.53 6.32
N PRO A 435 -2.20 -19.86 5.85
CA PRO A 435 -2.29 -18.46 5.45
C PRO A 435 -3.22 -18.32 4.25
N ALA A 436 -3.81 -17.13 4.09
CA ALA A 436 -4.39 -16.75 2.81
C ALA A 436 -3.29 -16.31 1.85
N VAL A 437 -3.47 -16.61 0.57
CA VAL A 437 -2.64 -16.13 -0.52
C VAL A 437 -3.29 -14.88 -1.06
N ILE A 438 -2.61 -13.75 -0.91
CA ILE A 438 -3.12 -12.44 -1.34
C ILE A 438 -2.47 -12.10 -2.67
N LEU A 439 -3.28 -11.96 -3.72
CA LEU A 439 -2.84 -11.36 -4.98
C LEU A 439 -3.37 -9.93 -5.03
N PHE A 440 -2.56 -9.00 -5.54
CA PHE A 440 -2.93 -7.61 -5.68
C PHE A 440 -2.39 -7.03 -6.98
N ASP A 441 -3.07 -6.02 -7.50
CA ASP A 441 -2.60 -5.29 -8.67
C ASP A 441 -1.38 -4.45 -8.29
N ASN A 442 -0.25 -4.71 -8.95
CA ASN A 442 0.99 -3.98 -8.73
C ASN A 442 1.11 -2.72 -9.62
N VAL A 443 0.10 -2.46 -10.46
CA VAL A 443 -0.04 -1.18 -11.17
C VAL A 443 -0.66 -0.14 -10.23
N PRO A 444 -0.07 1.07 -10.07
CA PRO A 444 -0.67 2.13 -9.26
C PRO A 444 -2.10 2.44 -9.72
N GLY A 445 -3.04 2.44 -8.77
CA GLY A 445 -4.46 2.69 -9.03
C GLY A 445 -5.32 1.44 -9.27
N GLY A 446 -4.71 0.26 -9.46
CA GLY A 446 -5.40 -1.00 -9.72
C GLY A 446 -5.80 -1.15 -11.18
N ALA A 447 -5.44 -2.27 -11.80
CA ALA A 447 -5.76 -2.60 -13.19
C ALA A 447 -7.01 -3.49 -13.31
N GLY A 448 -7.59 -3.91 -12.18
CA GLY A 448 -8.78 -4.75 -12.12
C GLY A 448 -8.48 -6.24 -12.34
N HIS A 449 -7.23 -6.69 -12.26
CA HIS A 449 -6.89 -8.10 -12.44
C HIS A 449 -7.39 -8.95 -11.27
N CYS A 450 -7.24 -8.43 -10.05
CA CYS A 450 -7.73 -9.10 -8.85
C CYS A 450 -9.25 -9.28 -8.83
N ARG A 451 -10.01 -8.32 -9.39
CA ARG A 451 -11.47 -8.47 -9.60
C ARG A 451 -11.74 -9.69 -10.47
N GLN A 452 -11.09 -9.76 -11.63
CA GLN A 452 -11.30 -10.85 -12.57
C GLN A 452 -10.97 -12.24 -12.01
N LEU A 453 -9.99 -12.35 -11.11
CA LEU A 453 -9.60 -13.63 -10.49
C LEU A 453 -10.53 -14.08 -9.36
N ALA A 454 -11.36 -13.19 -8.81
CA ALA A 454 -12.09 -13.44 -7.57
C ALA A 454 -13.59 -13.05 -7.62
N THR A 455 -14.12 -12.70 -8.80
CA THR A 455 -15.56 -12.54 -9.02
C THR A 455 -16.17 -13.84 -9.54
N LYS A 456 -17.35 -14.20 -9.00
CA LYS A 456 -18.03 -15.49 -9.23
C LYS A 456 -18.29 -15.84 -10.70
N ASP A 457 -18.58 -14.86 -11.53
CA ASP A 457 -18.83 -15.04 -12.98
C ASP A 457 -17.56 -15.39 -13.78
N LYS A 458 -16.39 -15.34 -13.16
CA LYS A 458 -15.07 -15.53 -13.79
C LYS A 458 -14.26 -16.67 -13.16
N GLU A 459 -14.93 -17.64 -12.53
CA GLU A 459 -14.26 -18.78 -11.87
C GLU A 459 -13.33 -19.57 -12.81
N ASP A 460 -13.71 -19.69 -14.08
CA ASP A 460 -12.91 -20.33 -15.13
C ASP A 460 -11.53 -19.67 -15.33
N LEU A 461 -11.43 -18.36 -15.09
CA LEU A 461 -10.18 -17.63 -15.23
C LEU A 461 -9.21 -17.96 -14.09
N LEU A 462 -9.72 -18.12 -12.86
CA LEU A 462 -8.91 -18.60 -11.75
C LEU A 462 -8.49 -20.05 -11.97
N LEU A 463 -9.39 -20.90 -12.46
CA LEU A 463 -9.08 -22.29 -12.82
C LEU A 463 -8.00 -22.37 -13.90
N LEU A 464 -8.10 -21.55 -14.96
CA LEU A 464 -7.07 -21.42 -15.99
C LEU A 464 -5.74 -20.96 -15.38
N SER A 465 -5.77 -19.98 -14.49
CA SER A 465 -4.58 -19.46 -13.80
C SER A 465 -3.89 -20.55 -12.98
N LEU A 466 -4.65 -21.36 -12.25
CA LEU A 466 -4.11 -22.51 -11.50
C LEU A 466 -3.49 -23.56 -12.43
N ARG A 467 -4.15 -23.90 -13.55
CA ARG A 467 -3.64 -24.84 -14.55
C ARG A 467 -2.36 -24.35 -15.21
N GLU A 468 -2.28 -23.07 -15.58
CA GLU A 468 -1.07 -22.48 -16.16
C GLU A 468 0.07 -22.40 -15.14
N GLY A 469 -0.23 -22.08 -13.88
CA GLY A 469 0.74 -22.11 -12.78
C GLY A 469 1.34 -23.50 -12.59
N LYS A 470 0.49 -24.53 -12.52
CA LYS A 470 0.92 -25.93 -12.44
C LYS A 470 1.77 -26.31 -13.65
N ARG A 471 1.26 -26.09 -14.87
CA ARG A 471 1.94 -26.43 -16.13
C ARG A 471 3.34 -25.83 -16.19
N MET A 472 3.48 -24.57 -15.80
CA MET A 472 4.77 -23.89 -15.76
C MET A 472 5.73 -24.59 -14.79
N VAL A 473 5.25 -24.92 -13.58
CA VAL A 473 6.06 -25.58 -12.57
C VAL A 473 6.44 -26.99 -13.02
N GLU A 474 5.54 -27.75 -13.66
CA GLU A 474 5.81 -29.11 -14.16
C GLU A 474 6.78 -29.12 -15.33
N ALA A 475 6.64 -28.20 -16.29
CA ALA A 475 7.44 -28.17 -17.50
C ALA A 475 8.88 -27.69 -17.29
N CYS A 476 9.19 -27.07 -16.16
CA CYS A 476 10.53 -26.57 -15.88
C CYS A 476 11.57 -27.70 -15.75
N GLY A 477 12.79 -27.48 -16.24
CA GLY A 477 13.87 -28.47 -16.18
C GLY A 477 14.76 -28.43 -14.93
N CYS A 478 14.56 -27.50 -13.99
CA CYS A 478 15.39 -27.43 -12.78
C CYS A 478 15.04 -28.50 -11.74
N SER A 479 15.88 -28.73 -10.73
CA SER A 479 15.60 -29.75 -9.70
C SER A 479 14.25 -29.52 -9.00
N PRO A 480 13.42 -30.56 -8.74
CA PRO A 480 12.15 -30.43 -8.03
C PRO A 480 12.27 -29.78 -6.66
N GLU A 481 13.41 -29.94 -5.98
CA GLU A 481 13.68 -29.34 -4.65
C GLU A 481 14.15 -27.88 -4.72
N SER A 482 14.15 -27.30 -5.92
CA SER A 482 14.69 -25.97 -6.17
C SER A 482 13.73 -25.14 -7.03
N SER A 483 14.19 -23.94 -7.40
CA SER A 483 13.49 -23.02 -8.27
C SER A 483 14.49 -22.25 -9.15
N CYS A 484 14.03 -21.70 -10.27
CA CYS A 484 14.81 -20.83 -11.15
C CYS A 484 13.95 -19.69 -11.69
N TYR A 485 14.55 -18.77 -12.45
CA TYR A 485 13.83 -17.65 -13.08
C TYR A 485 12.85 -18.10 -14.18
N GLY A 486 12.99 -19.34 -14.68
CA GLY A 486 12.04 -19.94 -15.60
C GLY A 486 10.83 -20.57 -14.90
N CYS A 487 10.81 -20.61 -13.56
CA CYS A 487 9.65 -21.07 -12.80
C CYS A 487 9.17 -20.13 -11.70
N LEU A 488 9.71 -20.23 -10.49
CA LEU A 488 9.17 -19.52 -9.31
C LEU A 488 9.94 -18.23 -8.97
N ARG A 489 11.14 -18.02 -9.53
CA ARG A 489 11.99 -16.88 -9.16
C ARG A 489 11.72 -15.68 -10.04
N ASP A 490 11.64 -14.53 -9.40
CA ASP A 490 11.60 -13.21 -10.02
C ASP A 490 12.53 -12.25 -9.26
N TYR A 491 12.84 -11.10 -9.84
CA TYR A 491 13.63 -10.06 -9.18
C TYR A 491 12.93 -9.50 -7.93
N SER A 492 11.59 -9.45 -7.93
CA SER A 492 10.79 -8.99 -6.78
C SER A 492 10.89 -9.92 -5.57
N ASN A 493 11.08 -11.23 -5.79
CA ASN A 493 11.03 -12.24 -4.72
C ASN A 493 12.39 -12.80 -4.31
N GLN A 494 13.48 -12.09 -4.60
CA GLN A 494 14.86 -12.49 -4.27
C GLN A 494 15.05 -12.91 -2.82
N LEU A 495 14.36 -12.25 -1.89
CA LEU A 495 14.39 -12.59 -0.47
C LEU A 495 13.99 -14.05 -0.19
N TYR A 496 13.11 -14.61 -1.02
CA TYR A 496 12.54 -15.94 -0.80
C TYR A 496 13.17 -17.03 -1.66
N HIS A 497 14.09 -16.73 -2.58
CA HIS A 497 14.64 -17.70 -3.55
C HIS A 497 15.15 -19.01 -2.93
N VAL A 498 15.70 -18.95 -1.72
CA VAL A 498 16.22 -20.13 -0.98
C VAL A 498 15.12 -21.01 -0.39
N HIS A 499 13.90 -20.48 -0.28
CA HIS A 499 12.71 -21.14 0.26
C HIS A 499 11.76 -21.67 -0.82
N LEU A 500 12.02 -21.38 -2.11
CA LEU A 500 11.13 -21.75 -3.20
C LEU A 500 11.51 -23.10 -3.81
N SER A 501 10.55 -24.02 -3.84
CA SER A 501 10.69 -25.37 -4.38
C SER A 501 9.50 -25.71 -5.29
N ARG A 502 9.79 -26.29 -6.47
CA ARG A 502 8.75 -26.77 -7.39
C ARG A 502 7.87 -27.82 -6.73
N ARG A 503 8.48 -28.77 -6.01
CA ARG A 503 7.77 -29.84 -5.30
C ARG A 503 6.72 -29.27 -4.35
N SER A 504 7.10 -28.28 -3.56
CA SER A 504 6.19 -27.66 -2.60
C SER A 504 5.02 -26.93 -3.25
N ALA A 505 5.22 -26.31 -4.42
CA ALA A 505 4.10 -25.74 -5.19
C ALA A 505 3.17 -26.84 -5.73
N LEU A 506 3.75 -27.91 -6.30
CA LEU A 506 3.01 -29.06 -6.85
C LEU A 506 2.20 -29.79 -5.78
N ASP A 507 2.68 -29.87 -4.54
CA ASP A 507 1.94 -30.48 -3.43
C ASP A 507 0.58 -29.80 -3.19
N ILE A 508 0.51 -28.46 -3.33
CA ILE A 508 -0.76 -27.73 -3.19
C ILE A 508 -1.65 -27.95 -4.42
N PHE A 509 -1.11 -27.92 -5.64
CA PHE A 509 -1.89 -28.22 -6.85
C PHE A 509 -2.49 -29.63 -6.82
N ALA A 510 -1.71 -30.62 -6.38
CA ALA A 510 -2.19 -31.99 -6.23
C ALA A 510 -3.33 -32.11 -5.21
N LEU A 511 -3.30 -31.33 -4.12
CA LEU A 511 -4.41 -31.28 -3.16
C LEU A 511 -5.67 -30.65 -3.77
N LEU A 512 -5.53 -29.72 -4.71
CA LEU A 512 -6.64 -29.15 -5.46
C LEU A 512 -7.18 -30.08 -6.55
N GLY A 513 -6.54 -31.22 -6.84
CA GLY A 513 -6.93 -32.11 -7.93
C GLY A 513 -6.44 -31.67 -9.31
N LEU A 514 -5.36 -30.87 -9.36
CA LEU A 514 -4.74 -30.39 -10.60
C LEU A 514 -3.49 -31.17 -11.00
#